data_AF-Q6U2C7-F1
#
_entry.id   AF-Q6U2C7-F1
#
_cell.length_a   1.000
_cell.length_b   1.000
_cell.length_c   1.000
_cell.angle_alpha   90.00
_cell.angle_beta   90.00
_cell.angle_gamma   90.00
#
_symmetry.space_group_name_H-M   'P 1'
#
loop_
_entity.id
_entity.type
_entity.pdbx_description
1 polymer ?
#
loop_
_entity_poly.entity_id
_entity_poly.type
_entity_poly.pdbx_seq_one_letter_code
_entity_poly.pdbx_strand_id
1 'polypeptide(L)'
;LSLFVFAPRRRSAVTEQAIKSVEAAQMVTNTGEIQKLSDKYESLNNFLTRYSTLTNLIRLSSDPSAINDARDNLGSSSRNLLDVKTNSPAYQAVLLALNAAVGLWQATSYAFTACGPGHNESENGGPNFNQWPGKT
;
A
#
# COMPACT_ATOMS: atom_id res chain seq x y z
N LEU A 1 -6.99 67.68 54.99
CA LEU A 1 -7.41 66.44 54.30
C LEU A 1 -6.74 66.41 52.93
N SER A 2 -5.69 65.63 52.74
CA SER A 2 -5.06 65.46 51.41
C SER A 2 -5.50 64.13 50.81
N LEU A 3 -6.32 64.21 49.76
CA LEU A 3 -6.65 63.10 48.87
C LEU A 3 -5.37 62.60 48.19
N PHE A 4 -4.86 61.45 48.59
CA PHE A 4 -3.91 60.68 47.77
C PHE A 4 -4.72 59.83 46.79
N VAL A 5 -4.87 60.33 45.57
CA VAL A 5 -5.42 59.58 44.43
C VAL A 5 -4.41 58.47 44.09
N PHE A 6 -4.78 57.22 44.37
CA PHE A 6 -3.99 56.04 44.01
C PHE A 6 -4.07 55.84 42.49
N ALA A 7 -3.08 56.35 41.76
CA ALA A 7 -2.99 56.18 40.31
C ALA A 7 -2.74 54.70 39.97
N PRO A 8 -3.48 54.09 39.03
CA PRO A 8 -3.23 52.71 38.62
C PRO A 8 -1.85 52.62 37.96
N ARG A 9 -0.97 51.80 38.57
CA ARG A 9 0.38 51.53 38.09
C ARG A 9 0.27 50.81 36.74
N ARG A 10 0.37 51.55 35.63
CA ARG A 10 0.41 50.97 34.28
C ARG A 10 1.55 49.95 34.24
N ARG A 11 1.23 48.66 34.10
CA ARG A 11 2.23 47.64 33.77
C ARG A 11 2.94 48.11 32.51
N SER A 12 4.26 48.20 32.56
CA SER A 12 5.03 48.55 31.37
C SER A 12 4.88 47.42 30.35
N ALA A 13 4.89 47.75 29.05
CA ALA A 13 4.77 46.76 27.97
C ALA A 13 5.77 45.58 28.13
N VAL A 14 6.94 45.87 28.72
CA VAL A 14 7.98 44.88 29.05
C VAL A 14 7.49 43.81 30.05
N THR A 15 6.69 44.19 31.05
CA THR A 15 6.16 43.25 32.05
C THR A 15 5.04 42.35 31.49
N GLU A 16 4.22 42.85 30.57
CA GLU A 16 3.21 42.01 29.90
C GLU A 16 3.85 41.01 28.93
N GLN A 17 4.91 41.42 28.23
CA GLN A 17 5.63 40.56 27.31
C GLN A 17 6.37 39.43 28.04
N ALA A 18 6.92 39.71 29.23
CA ALA A 18 7.51 38.69 30.09
C ALA A 18 6.47 37.66 30.57
N ILE A 19 5.27 38.10 30.95
CA ILE A 19 4.19 37.19 31.38
C ILE A 19 3.75 36.28 30.22
N LYS A 20 3.52 36.85 29.02
CA LYS A 20 3.16 36.07 27.83
C LYS A 20 4.24 35.04 27.46
N SER A 21 5.52 35.37 27.65
CA SER A 21 6.63 34.44 27.39
C SER A 21 6.66 33.28 28.39
N VAL A 22 6.44 33.56 29.68
CA VAL A 22 6.39 32.52 30.73
C VAL A 22 5.17 31.61 30.53
N GLU A 23 4.00 32.19 30.23
CA GLU A 23 2.79 31.43 29.93
C GLU A 23 2.96 30.58 28.67
N ALA A 24 3.56 31.14 27.60
CA ALA A 24 3.89 30.39 26.39
C ALA A 24 4.89 29.26 26.67
N ALA A 25 5.92 29.48 27.48
CA ALA A 25 6.89 28.45 27.85
C ALA A 25 6.22 27.30 28.62
N GLN A 26 5.30 27.61 29.55
CA GLN A 26 4.53 26.61 30.28
C GLN A 26 3.55 25.86 29.36
N MET A 27 2.93 26.55 28.41
CA MET A 27 2.08 25.89 27.42
C MET A 27 2.88 24.94 26.53
N VAL A 28 4.11 25.31 26.14
CA VAL A 28 5.00 24.45 25.34
C VAL A 28 5.48 23.22 26.12
N THR A 29 5.80 23.36 27.41
CA THR A 29 6.15 22.20 28.24
C THR A 29 4.95 21.29 28.46
N ASN A 30 3.78 21.86 28.76
CA ASN A 30 2.53 21.10 28.91
C ASN A 30 2.14 20.36 27.63
N THR A 31 2.29 20.96 26.44
CA THR A 31 2.00 20.27 25.17
C THR A 31 3.01 19.14 24.90
N GLY A 32 4.28 19.31 25.25
CA GLY A 32 5.28 18.24 25.17
C GLY A 32 4.98 17.05 26.10
N GLU A 33 4.49 17.30 27.31
CA GLU A 33 4.06 16.25 28.24
C GLU A 33 2.77 15.56 27.78
N ILE A 34 1.80 16.33 27.27
CA ILE A 34 0.57 15.79 26.67
C ILE A 34 0.88 14.94 25.43
N GLN A 35 1.84 15.34 24.59
CA GLN A 35 2.27 14.54 23.45
C GLN A 35 2.87 13.21 23.90
N LYS A 36 3.78 13.22 24.88
CA LYS A 36 4.34 11.98 25.46
C LYS A 36 3.26 11.08 26.06
N LEU A 37 2.23 11.66 26.65
CA LEU A 37 1.09 10.90 27.18
C LEU A 37 0.27 10.29 26.04
N SER A 38 -0.01 11.07 24.99
CA SER A 38 -0.70 10.60 23.77
C SER A 38 0.03 9.44 23.12
N ASP A 39 1.35 9.56 22.93
CA ASP A 39 2.18 8.52 22.32
C ASP A 39 2.14 7.22 23.16
N LYS A 40 2.12 7.36 24.51
CA LYS A 40 1.96 6.21 25.42
C LYS A 40 0.58 5.57 25.33
N TYR A 41 -0.49 6.37 25.22
CA TYR A 41 -1.84 5.84 25.03
C TYR A 41 -1.99 5.14 23.67
N GLU A 42 -1.43 5.69 22.60
CA GLU A 42 -1.44 5.06 21.27
C GLU A 42 -0.66 3.74 21.29
N SER A 43 0.52 3.73 21.92
CA SER A 43 1.33 2.52 22.09
C SER A 43 0.57 1.45 22.87
N LEU A 44 -0.10 1.82 23.97
CA LEU A 44 -0.93 0.92 24.76
C LEU A 44 -2.12 0.39 23.96
N ASN A 45 -2.81 1.26 23.22
CA ASN A 45 -3.94 0.85 22.38
C ASN A 45 -3.52 -0.14 21.28
N ASN A 46 -2.38 0.12 20.65
CA ASN A 46 -1.79 -0.79 19.67
C ASN A 46 -1.39 -2.13 20.30
N PHE A 47 -0.84 -2.12 21.51
CA PHE A 47 -0.53 -3.34 22.25
C PHE A 47 -1.80 -4.15 22.58
N LEU A 48 -2.82 -3.51 23.15
CA LEU A 48 -4.09 -4.17 23.49
C LEU A 48 -4.79 -4.75 22.25
N THR A 49 -4.75 -4.02 21.13
CA THR A 49 -5.27 -4.50 19.84
C THR A 49 -4.53 -5.75 19.38
N ARG A 50 -3.18 -5.72 19.38
CA ARG A 50 -2.35 -6.88 19.00
C ARG A 50 -2.57 -8.07 19.93
N TYR A 51 -2.73 -7.83 21.22
CA TYR A 51 -3.02 -8.89 22.19
C TYR A 51 -4.39 -9.53 21.97
N SER A 52 -5.42 -8.73 21.69
CA SER A 52 -6.76 -9.23 21.33
C SER A 52 -6.72 -10.07 20.06
N THR A 53 -6.05 -9.58 19.01
CA THR A 53 -5.85 -10.35 17.76
C THR A 53 -5.12 -11.67 18.03
N LEU A 54 -4.02 -11.63 18.77
CA LEU A 54 -3.25 -12.84 19.10
C LEU A 54 -4.09 -13.84 19.89
N THR A 55 -4.86 -13.37 20.87
CA THR A 55 -5.75 -14.24 21.66
C THR A 55 -6.79 -14.92 20.78
N ASN A 56 -7.40 -14.18 19.84
CA ASN A 56 -8.35 -14.78 18.90
C ASN A 56 -7.67 -15.78 17.96
N LEU A 57 -6.47 -15.46 17.44
CA LEU A 57 -5.70 -16.37 16.60
C LEU A 57 -5.32 -17.65 17.33
N ILE A 58 -4.94 -17.59 18.61
CA ILE A 58 -4.65 -18.79 19.43
C ILE A 58 -5.92 -19.64 19.58
N ARG A 59 -7.07 -19.02 19.83
CA ARG A 59 -8.35 -19.74 19.93
C ARG A 59 -8.72 -20.40 18.60
N LEU A 60 -8.62 -19.68 17.48
CA LEU A 60 -8.87 -20.24 16.15
C LEU A 60 -7.87 -21.34 15.77
N SER A 61 -6.60 -21.17 16.15
CA SER A 61 -5.53 -22.15 15.91
C SER A 61 -5.61 -23.39 16.81
N SER A 62 -6.46 -23.38 17.83
CA SER A 62 -6.72 -24.54 18.69
C SER A 62 -8.11 -25.14 18.45
N ASP A 63 -8.94 -24.51 17.60
CA ASP A 63 -10.23 -24.99 17.19
C ASP A 63 -10.10 -25.83 15.90
N PRO A 64 -10.29 -27.17 15.98
CA PRO A 64 -10.16 -28.05 14.82
C PRO A 64 -11.14 -27.70 13.69
N SER A 65 -12.31 -27.13 14.01
CA SER A 65 -13.31 -26.75 13.01
C SER A 65 -12.84 -25.57 12.17
N ALA A 66 -12.39 -24.50 12.82
CA ALA A 66 -11.83 -23.32 12.15
C ALA A 66 -10.60 -23.66 11.29
N ILE A 67 -9.75 -24.59 11.75
CA ILE A 67 -8.60 -25.09 10.97
C ILE A 67 -9.08 -25.84 9.73
N ASN A 68 -10.05 -26.75 9.86
CA ASN A 68 -10.56 -27.51 8.73
C ASN A 68 -11.29 -26.60 7.72
N ASP A 69 -12.08 -25.64 8.18
CA ASP A 69 -12.72 -24.63 7.32
C ASP A 69 -11.68 -23.81 6.55
N ALA A 70 -10.61 -23.37 7.21
CA ALA A 70 -9.52 -22.64 6.53
C ALA A 70 -8.82 -23.54 5.49
N ARG A 71 -8.59 -24.81 5.80
CA ARG A 71 -7.97 -25.78 4.88
C ARG A 71 -8.86 -26.07 3.68
N ASP A 72 -10.15 -26.27 3.88
CA ASP A 72 -11.12 -26.56 2.82
C ASP A 72 -11.29 -25.35 1.90
N ASN A 73 -11.35 -24.14 2.46
CA ASN A 73 -11.35 -22.90 1.68
C ASN A 73 -10.09 -22.75 0.83
N LEU A 74 -8.90 -22.96 1.41
CA LEU A 74 -7.63 -22.91 0.66
C LEU A 74 -7.55 -23.98 -0.43
N GLY A 75 -8.00 -25.20 -0.14
CA GLY A 75 -8.05 -26.31 -1.10
C GLY A 75 -8.99 -26.00 -2.27
N SER A 76 -10.17 -25.47 -1.97
CA SER A 76 -11.14 -25.02 -2.98
C SER A 76 -10.61 -23.86 -3.82
N SER A 77 -10.01 -22.84 -3.20
CA SER A 77 -9.36 -21.74 -3.91
C SER A 77 -8.22 -22.20 -4.81
N SER A 78 -7.36 -23.10 -4.33
CA SER A 78 -6.26 -23.66 -5.12
C SER A 78 -6.77 -24.44 -6.34
N ARG A 79 -7.80 -25.28 -6.17
CA ARG A 79 -8.47 -25.96 -7.30
C ARG A 79 -9.12 -24.96 -8.25
N ASN A 80 -9.80 -23.94 -7.75
CA ASN A 80 -10.36 -22.89 -8.58
C ASN A 80 -9.30 -22.11 -9.36
N LEU A 81 -8.09 -21.94 -8.81
CA LEU A 81 -6.97 -21.29 -9.52
C LEU A 81 -6.31 -22.20 -10.57
N LEU A 82 -6.19 -23.50 -10.31
CA LEU A 82 -5.39 -24.41 -11.14
C LEU A 82 -6.22 -25.31 -12.07
N ASP A 83 -7.34 -25.82 -11.59
CA ASP A 83 -8.14 -26.84 -12.26
C ASP A 83 -9.30 -26.21 -13.06
N VAL A 84 -9.85 -25.09 -12.57
CA VAL A 84 -11.02 -24.44 -13.18
C VAL A 84 -10.61 -23.29 -14.10
N LYS A 85 -10.52 -23.59 -15.39
CA LYS A 85 -10.14 -22.63 -16.44
C LYS A 85 -11.05 -21.40 -16.56
N THR A 86 -12.35 -21.52 -16.27
CA THR A 86 -13.33 -20.44 -16.42
C THR A 86 -13.38 -19.47 -15.23
N ASN A 87 -13.19 -19.97 -14.00
CA ASN A 87 -13.29 -19.18 -12.77
C ASN A 87 -11.93 -18.84 -12.14
N SER A 88 -10.82 -19.31 -12.71
CA SER A 88 -9.46 -18.99 -12.25
C SER A 88 -9.03 -17.59 -12.68
N PRO A 89 -8.78 -16.67 -11.74
CA PRO A 89 -8.17 -15.37 -12.07
C PRO A 89 -6.78 -15.54 -12.68
N ALA A 90 -6.05 -16.59 -12.29
CA ALA A 90 -4.72 -16.89 -12.81
C ALA A 90 -4.76 -17.31 -14.29
N TYR A 91 -5.73 -18.15 -14.67
CA TYR A 91 -5.93 -18.53 -16.07
C TYR A 91 -6.31 -17.31 -16.92
N GLN A 92 -7.20 -16.45 -16.42
CA GLN A 92 -7.62 -15.23 -17.14
C GLN A 92 -6.45 -14.25 -17.33
N ALA A 93 -5.58 -14.10 -16.32
CA ALA A 93 -4.39 -13.26 -16.42
C ALA A 93 -3.42 -13.76 -17.50
N VAL A 94 -3.18 -15.07 -17.56
CA VAL A 94 -2.34 -15.68 -18.60
C VAL A 94 -2.99 -15.51 -19.97
N LEU A 95 -4.27 -15.81 -20.11
CA LEU A 95 -4.99 -15.65 -21.37
C LEU A 95 -4.95 -14.19 -21.87
N LEU A 96 -5.14 -13.21 -20.99
CA LEU A 96 -5.03 -11.80 -21.32
C LEU A 96 -3.62 -11.44 -21.81
N ALA A 97 -2.58 -11.91 -21.13
CA ALA A 97 -1.20 -11.68 -21.53
C ALA A 97 -0.87 -12.30 -22.89
N LEU A 98 -1.32 -13.53 -23.16
CA LEU A 98 -1.16 -14.16 -24.48
C LEU A 98 -1.91 -13.39 -25.56
N ASN A 99 -3.17 -13.03 -25.32
CA ASN A 99 -3.97 -12.27 -26.29
C ASN A 99 -3.37 -10.89 -26.56
N ALA A 100 -2.82 -10.22 -25.54
CA ALA A 100 -2.11 -8.96 -25.70
C ALA A 100 -0.81 -9.12 -26.50
N ALA A 101 -0.03 -10.17 -26.24
CA ALA A 101 1.21 -10.44 -26.99
C ALA A 101 0.94 -10.79 -28.46
N VAL A 102 -0.07 -11.63 -28.72
CA VAL A 102 -0.51 -11.98 -30.08
C VAL A 102 -1.08 -10.75 -30.78
N GLY A 103 -1.92 -9.95 -30.10
CA GLY A 103 -2.47 -8.72 -30.65
C GLY A 103 -1.39 -7.69 -30.96
N LEU A 104 -0.40 -7.53 -30.08
CA LEU A 104 0.74 -6.66 -30.30
C LEU A 104 1.56 -7.15 -31.51
N TRP A 105 1.85 -8.44 -31.60
CA TRP A 105 2.54 -9.03 -32.75
C TRP A 105 1.76 -8.80 -34.05
N GLN A 106 0.46 -9.10 -34.08
CA GLN A 106 -0.39 -8.87 -35.26
C GLN A 106 -0.44 -7.39 -35.68
N ALA A 107 -0.47 -6.47 -34.73
CA ALA A 107 -0.54 -5.03 -35.01
C ALA A 107 0.80 -4.46 -35.49
N THR A 108 1.92 -4.99 -35.02
CA THR A 108 3.25 -4.43 -35.28
C THR A 108 4.05 -5.21 -36.32
N SER A 109 3.74 -6.48 -36.58
CA SER A 109 4.50 -7.35 -37.51
C SER A 109 4.61 -6.74 -38.90
N TYR A 110 3.56 -6.11 -39.41
CA TYR A 110 3.55 -5.45 -40.73
C TYR A 110 4.50 -4.24 -40.82
N ALA A 111 4.82 -3.60 -39.70
CA ALA A 111 5.76 -2.49 -39.62
C ALA A 111 7.21 -2.96 -39.40
N PHE A 112 7.42 -4.25 -39.06
CA PHE A 112 8.74 -4.85 -39.04
C PHE A 112 9.10 -5.31 -40.46
N THR A 113 10.01 -4.57 -41.10
CA THR A 113 10.58 -4.97 -42.39
C THR A 113 11.19 -6.37 -42.26
N ALA A 114 10.82 -7.26 -43.19
CA ALA A 114 11.15 -8.68 -43.19
C ALA A 114 12.55 -8.97 -42.61
N CYS A 115 12.59 -9.72 -41.51
CA CYS A 115 13.82 -10.25 -40.95
C CYS A 115 14.40 -11.25 -41.96
N GLY A 116 15.37 -10.79 -42.75
CA GLY A 116 16.14 -11.57 -43.70
C GLY A 116 17.61 -11.60 -43.30
N PRO A 117 18.42 -12.48 -43.89
CA PRO A 117 19.79 -12.77 -43.45
C PRO A 117 20.80 -11.60 -43.58
N GLY A 118 20.37 -10.42 -44.04
CA GLY A 118 21.24 -9.28 -44.28
C GLY A 118 22.06 -9.47 -45.56
N HIS A 119 23.24 -8.85 -45.64
CA HIS A 119 24.11 -8.92 -46.82
C HIS A 119 24.63 -10.34 -47.12
N ASN A 120 24.63 -11.23 -46.13
CA ASN A 120 25.15 -12.59 -46.23
C ASN A 120 24.01 -13.62 -46.16
N GLU A 121 23.50 -14.05 -47.31
CA GLU A 121 22.37 -14.99 -47.40
C GLU A 121 22.64 -16.39 -46.82
N SER A 122 23.92 -16.73 -46.56
CA SER A 122 24.34 -17.98 -45.92
C SER A 122 24.41 -17.90 -44.38
N GLU A 123 24.29 -16.71 -43.79
CA GLU A 123 24.30 -16.50 -42.35
C GLU A 123 22.88 -16.13 -41.87
N ASN A 124 22.56 -16.40 -40.61
CA ASN A 124 21.29 -16.01 -39.97
C ASN A 124 20.00 -16.71 -40.44
N GLY A 125 20.10 -17.77 -41.25
CA GLY A 125 19.02 -18.74 -41.52
C GLY A 125 17.67 -18.11 -41.87
N GLY A 126 17.49 -17.67 -43.12
CA GLY A 126 16.24 -17.06 -43.58
C GLY A 126 15.04 -18.02 -43.52
N PRO A 127 14.00 -17.76 -42.71
CA PRO A 127 12.83 -18.63 -42.63
C PRO A 127 11.72 -18.17 -43.57
N ASN A 128 11.12 -19.13 -44.28
CA ASN A 128 9.88 -18.94 -45.02
C ASN A 128 8.69 -19.05 -44.05
N PHE A 129 8.11 -17.91 -43.65
CA PHE A 129 6.99 -17.87 -42.69
C PHE A 129 5.65 -18.17 -43.41
N ASN A 130 5.25 -19.45 -43.41
CA ASN A 130 4.04 -19.90 -44.09
C ASN A 130 2.71 -19.60 -43.36
N GLN A 131 2.73 -18.97 -42.18
CA GLN A 131 1.53 -18.65 -41.39
C GLN A 131 1.56 -17.22 -40.82
N TRP A 132 1.88 -16.22 -41.65
CA TRP A 132 1.67 -14.83 -41.25
C TRP A 132 0.16 -14.54 -41.14
N PRO A 133 -0.31 -13.89 -40.05
CA PRO A 133 -1.71 -13.48 -39.92
C PRO A 133 -2.00 -12.38 -40.95
N GLY A 134 -2.51 -12.77 -42.12
CA GLY A 134 -2.74 -11.85 -43.25
C GLY A 134 -2.76 -12.42 -44.67
N LYS A 135 -2.54 -13.72 -44.88
CA LYS A 135 -2.71 -14.30 -46.22
C LYS A 135 -4.18 -14.63 -46.50
N THR A 136 -4.89 -13.68 -47.09
CA THR A 136 -5.90 -13.98 -48.13
C THR A 136 -5.19 -14.08 -49.47
#